data_AF-A0A914EMZ4-F1
#
_entry.id   AF-A0A914EMZ4-F1
#
_cell.length_a   1.000
_cell.length_b   1.000
_cell.length_c   1.000
_cell.angle_alpha   90.00
_cell.angle_beta   90.00
_cell.angle_gamma   90.00
#
_symmetry.space_group_name_H-M   'P 1'
#
loop_
_entity.id
_entity.type
_entity.pdbx_description
1 polymer ?
#
loop_
_entity_poly.entity_id
_entity_poly.type
_entity_poly.pdbx_seq_one_letter_code
_entity_poly.pdbx_strand_id
1 'polypeptide(L)'
;MLTAEEHSCRLLSNNGTLACTIDQSAILSVLPRGQEICLLITYKNLTYGYINLRFHHLASTCNAKLEYYTRSYSIRTASSKRCWKAGSCSGDYCDKVGPNTQIPELESFKNYTGHSSCYSSGGGLYHSCFWSHTACLFSRIYAIPLTDDVSSVTSCPTWDIRVHLGISIVINDHQEDGHIKLRPGLTSSFNKIRATLISNSIPPTPLLGKKFLSDGTRIVVVEASAAGSPIVGQIGDLQCRNKEAASRMDCYFPRSVKSLL
;
A
#
# COMPACT_ATOMS: atom_id res chain seq x y z
N MET A 1 5.27 28.78 -23.45
CA MET A 1 3.96 28.59 -24.11
C MET A 1 4.25 28.42 -25.59
N LEU A 2 3.89 27.28 -26.16
CA LEU A 2 3.98 27.01 -27.60
C LEU A 2 2.58 27.12 -28.17
N THR A 3 2.40 27.87 -29.25
CA THR A 3 1.10 28.09 -29.91
C THR A 3 1.20 27.71 -31.38
N ALA A 4 0.19 27.01 -31.89
CA ALA A 4 0.01 26.76 -33.32
C ALA A 4 -1.40 27.13 -33.74
N GLU A 5 -1.54 27.65 -34.96
CA GLU A 5 -2.78 28.21 -35.49
C GLU A 5 -2.99 27.73 -36.93
N GLU A 6 -4.20 27.24 -37.21
CA GLU A 6 -4.64 26.78 -38.53
C GLU A 6 -5.94 27.49 -38.93
N HIS A 7 -5.99 27.99 -40.16
CA HIS A 7 -7.15 28.70 -40.70
C HIS A 7 -7.77 27.88 -41.84
N SER A 8 -9.06 27.55 -41.72
CA SER A 8 -9.82 26.84 -42.75
C SER A 8 -11.07 27.63 -43.14
N CYS A 9 -11.09 28.19 -44.35
CA CYS A 9 -12.22 28.94 -44.88
C CYS A 9 -12.92 28.18 -45.99
N ARG A 10 -14.25 28.09 -45.92
CA ARG A 10 -15.11 27.40 -46.90
C ARG A 10 -16.21 28.34 -47.35
N LEU A 11 -16.46 28.39 -48.65
CA LEU A 11 -17.59 29.12 -49.23
C LEU A 11 -18.88 28.33 -48.98
N LEU A 12 -19.85 28.93 -48.30
CA LEU A 12 -21.17 28.35 -48.11
C LEU A 12 -22.00 28.58 -49.39
N SER A 13 -22.35 27.48 -50.07
CA SER A 13 -22.97 27.50 -51.41
C SER A 13 -24.31 28.22 -51.51
N ASN A 14 -24.95 28.56 -50.40
CA ASN A 14 -26.31 29.11 -50.41
C ASN A 14 -26.36 30.65 -50.49
N ASN A 15 -25.26 31.39 -50.28
CA ASN A 15 -25.28 32.87 -50.34
C ASN A 15 -23.92 33.54 -50.64
N GLY A 16 -22.89 32.78 -51.02
CA GLY A 16 -21.54 33.33 -51.20
C GLY A 16 -20.85 33.76 -49.89
N THR A 17 -21.44 33.42 -48.74
CA THR A 17 -20.88 33.70 -47.41
C THR A 17 -19.66 32.83 -47.15
N LEU A 18 -18.54 33.47 -46.82
CA LEU A 18 -17.30 32.81 -46.42
C LEU A 18 -17.38 32.40 -44.94
N ALA A 19 -17.35 31.10 -44.64
CA ALA A 19 -17.27 30.59 -43.29
C ALA A 19 -15.84 30.17 -42.97
N CYS A 20 -15.17 30.88 -42.07
CA CYS A 20 -13.82 30.57 -41.61
C CYS A 20 -13.84 29.92 -40.23
N THR A 21 -13.11 28.82 -40.08
CA THR A 21 -12.81 28.14 -38.82
C THR A 21 -11.35 28.39 -38.49
N ILE A 22 -11.08 28.80 -37.25
CA ILE A 22 -9.72 29.04 -36.74
C ILE A 22 -9.51 28.02 -35.63
N ASP A 23 -8.53 27.13 -35.83
CA ASP A 23 -8.13 26.15 -34.84
C ASP A 23 -6.80 26.59 -34.22
N GLN A 24 -6.82 26.89 -32.93
CA GLN A 24 -5.65 27.28 -32.15
C GLN A 24 -5.34 26.19 -31.11
N SER A 25 -4.06 25.83 -31.01
CA SER A 25 -3.56 24.90 -30.00
C SER A 25 -2.45 25.55 -29.21
N ALA A 26 -2.45 25.34 -27.89
CA ALA A 26 -1.45 25.89 -26.99
C ALA A 26 -1.00 24.85 -25.96
N ILE A 27 0.31 24.80 -25.68
CA ILE A 27 0.86 24.03 -24.56
C ILE A 27 1.08 24.97 -23.37
N LEU A 28 0.42 24.63 -22.26
CA LEU A 28 0.36 25.44 -21.04
C LEU A 28 0.87 24.64 -19.84
N SER A 29 1.65 25.28 -18.98
CA SER A 29 2.10 24.72 -17.71
C SER A 29 1.16 25.18 -16.60
N VAL A 30 0.33 24.29 -16.09
CA VAL A 30 -0.61 24.60 -15.00
C VAL A 30 0.10 24.45 -13.66
N LEU A 31 0.17 25.54 -12.90
CA LEU A 31 0.79 25.56 -11.58
C LEU A 31 -0.29 25.35 -10.48
N PRO A 32 -0.03 24.51 -9.47
CA PRO A 32 -1.03 24.12 -8.49
C PRO A 32 -1.43 25.20 -7.46
N ARG A 33 -0.72 26.34 -7.41
CA ARG A 33 -0.98 27.41 -6.42
C ARG A 33 -1.88 28.50 -6.98
N GLY A 34 -3.20 28.33 -6.84
CA GLY A 34 -4.20 29.42 -6.96
C GLY A 34 -4.11 30.31 -8.21
N GLN A 35 -3.33 29.90 -9.21
CA GLN A 35 -3.06 30.65 -10.41
C GLN A 35 -4.11 30.27 -11.42
N GLU A 36 -4.70 31.31 -11.98
CA GLU A 36 -5.65 31.25 -13.06
C GLU A 36 -4.89 31.59 -14.34
N ILE A 37 -4.97 30.73 -15.34
CA ILE A 37 -4.39 30.97 -16.65
C ILE A 37 -5.47 31.58 -17.52
N CYS A 38 -5.31 32.85 -17.86
CA CYS A 38 -6.20 33.56 -18.75
C CYS A 38 -5.61 33.59 -20.16
N LEU A 39 -6.33 33.02 -21.13
CA LEU A 39 -6.00 33.02 -22.54
C LEU A 39 -6.90 34.03 -23.25
N LEU A 40 -6.32 35.04 -23.87
CA LEU A 40 -7.08 36.03 -24.63
C LEU A 40 -7.41 35.47 -26.02
N ILE A 41 -8.68 35.61 -26.44
CA ILE A 41 -9.13 35.28 -27.80
C ILE A 41 -9.03 36.56 -28.62
N THR A 42 -8.06 36.61 -29.54
CA THR A 42 -7.81 37.79 -30.38
C THR A 42 -7.91 37.46 -31.86
N TYR A 43 -8.42 38.38 -32.66
CA TYR A 43 -8.40 38.32 -34.12
C TYR A 43 -8.18 39.71 -34.70
N LYS A 44 -7.18 39.85 -35.59
CA LYS A 44 -6.76 41.14 -36.17
C LYS A 44 -6.55 42.25 -35.12
N ASN A 45 -5.87 41.92 -34.02
CA ASN A 45 -5.62 42.81 -32.86
C ASN A 45 -6.86 43.26 -32.07
N LEU A 46 -8.05 42.71 -32.36
CA LEU A 46 -9.25 42.91 -31.55
C LEU A 46 -9.43 41.72 -30.59
N THR A 47 -9.76 42.00 -29.33
CA THR A 47 -10.04 40.97 -28.32
C THR A 47 -11.55 40.70 -28.30
N TYR A 48 -11.94 39.45 -28.52
CA TYR A 48 -13.35 39.01 -28.55
C TYR A 48 -13.79 38.38 -27.23
N GLY A 49 -12.84 38.00 -26.39
CA GLY A 49 -13.12 37.26 -25.18
C GLY A 49 -11.87 36.70 -24.54
N TYR A 50 -12.07 35.90 -23.50
CA TYR A 50 -11.00 35.19 -22.83
C TYR A 50 -11.47 33.84 -22.30
N ILE A 51 -10.52 32.91 -22.16
CA ILE A 51 -10.71 31.61 -21.54
C ILE A 51 -9.88 31.60 -20.27
N ASN A 52 -10.54 31.42 -19.13
CA ASN A 52 -9.89 31.29 -17.85
C ASN A 52 -9.83 29.81 -17.45
N LEU A 53 -8.63 29.32 -17.14
CA LEU A 53 -8.36 27.97 -16.67
C LEU A 53 -7.86 28.01 -15.23
N ARG A 54 -8.57 27.34 -14.33
CA ARG A 54 -8.23 27.29 -12.91
C ARG A 54 -7.88 25.89 -12.48
N PHE A 55 -6.72 25.72 -11.84
CA PHE A 55 -6.40 24.45 -11.19
C PHE A 55 -7.23 24.29 -9.91
N HIS A 56 -8.00 23.21 -9.80
CA HIS A 56 -8.68 22.87 -8.54
C HIS A 56 -7.81 21.96 -7.68
N HIS A 57 -7.53 20.75 -8.19
CA HIS A 57 -6.74 19.77 -7.46
C HIS A 57 -6.19 18.69 -8.40
N LEU A 58 -5.14 18.03 -7.92
CA LEU A 58 -4.61 16.80 -8.47
C LEU A 58 -4.98 15.68 -7.50
N ALA A 59 -5.74 14.70 -7.99
CA ALA A 59 -6.06 13.49 -7.25
C ALA A 59 -5.13 12.37 -7.69
N SER A 60 -4.43 11.78 -6.73
CA SER A 60 -3.64 10.56 -6.93
C SER A 60 -4.36 9.42 -6.23
N THR A 61 -4.91 8.48 -7.01
CA THR A 61 -5.65 7.33 -6.48
C THR A 61 -4.74 6.12 -6.49
N CYS A 62 -4.48 5.56 -5.31
CA CYS A 62 -3.71 4.33 -5.20
C CYS A 62 -4.49 3.15 -5.79
N ASN A 63 -3.85 2.39 -6.68
CA ASN A 63 -4.32 1.06 -7.05
C ASN A 63 -3.76 0.07 -6.03
N ALA A 64 -4.52 -0.13 -4.95
CA ALA A 64 -4.06 -0.91 -3.81
C ALA A 64 -3.87 -2.39 -4.18
N LYS A 65 -2.73 -2.94 -3.79
CA LYS A 65 -2.42 -4.37 -3.84
C LYS A 65 -2.31 -4.89 -2.40
N LEU A 66 -3.08 -5.92 -2.08
CA LEU A 66 -2.94 -6.63 -0.81
C LEU A 66 -1.59 -7.37 -0.77
N GLU A 67 -0.83 -7.12 0.29
CA GLU A 67 0.44 -7.81 0.54
C GLU A 67 0.22 -9.02 1.45
N TYR A 68 -0.36 -8.80 2.63
CA TYR A 68 -0.67 -9.85 3.60
C TYR A 68 -1.65 -9.34 4.67
N TYR A 69 -2.20 -10.28 5.44
CA TYR A 69 -2.90 -9.98 6.69
C TYR A 69 -1.96 -10.15 7.88
N THR A 70 -2.22 -9.43 8.95
CA THR A 70 -1.50 -9.51 10.22
C THR A 70 -2.44 -9.23 11.38
N ARG A 71 -1.97 -9.46 12.60
CA ARG A 71 -2.76 -9.32 13.83
C ARG A 71 -1.84 -9.00 14.99
N SER A 72 -2.32 -8.25 15.97
CA SER A 72 -1.55 -7.96 17.19
C SER A 72 -1.40 -9.22 18.04
N TYR A 73 -0.16 -9.48 18.49
CA TYR A 73 0.17 -10.66 19.27
C TYR A 73 1.24 -10.38 20.32
N SER A 74 1.37 -11.28 21.28
CA SER A 74 2.47 -11.34 22.24
C SER A 74 3.21 -12.65 22.10
N ILE A 75 4.52 -12.61 22.28
CA ILE A 75 5.36 -13.80 22.27
C ILE A 75 5.43 -14.35 23.69
N ARG A 76 5.18 -15.65 23.83
CA ARG A 76 5.36 -16.38 25.10
C ARG A 76 6.26 -17.58 24.89
N THR A 77 6.87 -18.01 25.98
CA THR A 77 7.72 -19.20 26.03
C THR A 77 7.19 -20.14 27.10
N ALA A 78 7.02 -21.40 26.75
CA ALA A 78 6.73 -22.48 27.69
C ALA A 78 7.90 -23.46 27.68
N SER A 79 8.26 -23.99 28.84
CA SER A 79 9.34 -24.96 28.95
C SER A 79 9.02 -26.06 29.96
N SER A 80 9.60 -27.23 29.75
CA SER A 80 9.48 -28.37 30.65
C SER A 80 10.80 -29.13 30.70
N LYS A 81 11.38 -29.25 31.90
CA LYS A 81 12.57 -30.06 32.12
C LYS A 81 12.16 -31.48 32.50
N ARG A 82 12.74 -32.48 31.83
CA ARG A 82 12.58 -33.90 32.17
C ARG A 82 13.93 -34.55 32.33
N CYS A 83 14.09 -35.33 33.40
CA CYS A 83 15.29 -36.14 33.61
C CYS A 83 15.37 -37.26 32.57
N TRP A 84 16.57 -37.83 32.39
CA TRP A 84 16.77 -39.00 31.54
C TRP A 84 15.77 -40.13 31.90
N LYS A 85 15.12 -40.69 30.88
CA LYS A 85 14.03 -41.67 30.93
C LYS A 85 12.71 -41.19 31.56
N ALA A 86 12.55 -39.90 31.84
CA ALA A 86 11.27 -39.33 32.28
C ALA A 86 10.54 -38.68 31.10
N GLY A 87 9.25 -39.02 30.92
CA GLY A 87 8.45 -38.52 29.81
C GLY A 87 9.06 -38.88 28.45
N SER A 88 9.12 -37.92 27.54
CA SER A 88 9.73 -38.08 26.21
C SER A 88 11.26 -38.00 26.21
N CYS A 89 11.90 -37.69 27.35
CA CYS A 89 13.34 -37.57 27.43
C CYS A 89 14.05 -38.93 27.47
N SER A 90 14.26 -39.54 26.31
CA SER A 90 14.99 -40.79 26.17
C SER A 90 15.66 -40.92 24.81
N GLY A 91 16.77 -41.67 24.74
CA GLY A 91 17.52 -41.88 23.50
C GLY A 91 17.98 -40.58 22.87
N ASP A 92 17.74 -40.45 21.56
CA ASP A 92 18.06 -39.31 20.70
C ASP A 92 16.83 -38.40 20.45
N TYR A 93 15.81 -38.45 21.33
CA TYR A 93 14.57 -37.68 21.13
C TYR A 93 14.84 -36.18 20.96
N CYS A 94 15.71 -35.62 21.79
CA CYS A 94 16.05 -34.19 21.76
C CYS A 94 16.64 -33.76 20.41
N ASP A 95 17.49 -34.62 19.82
CA ASP A 95 18.13 -34.39 18.52
C ASP A 95 17.14 -34.45 17.36
N LYS A 96 16.02 -35.15 17.54
CA LYS A 96 14.93 -35.28 16.57
C LYS A 96 13.87 -34.17 16.69
N VAL A 97 13.92 -33.33 17.72
CA VAL A 97 12.96 -32.23 17.89
C VAL A 97 13.23 -31.15 16.84
N GLY A 98 12.42 -31.15 15.78
CA GLY A 98 12.29 -30.04 14.85
C GLY A 98 11.31 -28.95 15.32
N PRO A 99 11.26 -27.79 14.64
CA PRO A 99 10.45 -26.63 15.05
C PRO A 99 8.94 -26.87 15.14
N ASN A 100 8.41 -27.78 14.32
CA ASN A 100 6.98 -28.12 14.31
C ASN A 100 6.66 -29.38 15.13
N THR A 101 7.65 -29.93 15.84
CA THR A 101 7.47 -31.14 16.63
C THR A 101 6.52 -30.87 17.78
N GLN A 102 5.50 -31.71 17.91
CA GLN A 102 4.61 -31.72 19.06
C GLN A 102 5.31 -32.43 20.21
N ILE A 103 5.66 -31.67 21.25
CA ILE A 103 6.30 -32.19 22.45
C ILE A 103 5.18 -32.48 23.46
N PRO A 104 5.01 -33.74 23.92
CA PRO A 104 3.92 -34.10 24.83
C PRO A 104 3.90 -33.28 26.12
N GLU A 105 5.06 -32.89 26.64
CA GLU A 105 5.19 -32.05 27.82
C GLU A 105 4.65 -30.61 27.63
N LEU A 106 4.45 -30.18 26.38
CA LEU A 106 4.01 -28.83 26.00
C LEU A 106 2.68 -28.84 25.21
N GLU A 107 1.90 -29.92 25.32
CA GLU A 107 0.66 -30.15 24.57
C GLU A 107 -0.36 -29.01 24.69
N SER A 108 -0.42 -28.37 25.86
CA SER A 108 -1.32 -27.23 26.15
C SER A 108 -1.09 -26.03 25.21
N PHE A 109 0.07 -25.95 24.56
CA PHE A 109 0.47 -24.82 23.71
C PHE A 109 0.57 -25.18 22.22
N LYS A 110 0.13 -26.39 21.83
CA LYS A 110 0.26 -26.88 20.46
C LYS A 110 -0.53 -26.06 19.44
N ASN A 111 -1.67 -25.51 19.87
CA ASN A 111 -2.60 -24.78 18.99
C ASN A 111 -2.13 -23.37 18.67
N TYR A 112 -1.13 -22.85 19.40
CA TYR A 112 -0.54 -21.56 19.11
C TYR A 112 0.59 -21.71 18.10
N THR A 113 0.62 -20.83 17.11
CA THR A 113 1.69 -20.75 16.12
C THR A 113 3.01 -20.41 16.79
N GLY A 114 4.04 -21.21 16.49
CA GLY A 114 5.31 -21.13 17.21
C GLY A 114 6.25 -22.27 16.87
N HIS A 115 7.46 -22.21 17.45
CA HIS A 115 8.53 -23.17 17.24
C HIS A 115 8.86 -23.90 18.53
N SER A 116 8.95 -25.22 18.45
CA SER A 116 9.45 -26.09 19.50
C SER A 116 10.97 -26.27 19.38
N SER A 117 11.65 -26.44 20.50
CA SER A 117 13.06 -26.78 20.57
C SER A 117 13.34 -27.69 21.76
N CYS A 118 14.46 -28.40 21.71
CA CYS A 118 14.96 -29.19 22.82
C CYS A 118 16.45 -28.89 23.03
N TYR A 119 16.84 -28.74 24.30
CA TYR A 119 18.22 -28.54 24.69
C TYR A 119 18.62 -29.57 25.74
N SER A 120 19.87 -30.04 25.66
CA SER A 120 20.46 -30.85 26.73
C SER A 120 20.70 -29.99 27.98
N SER A 121 20.32 -30.49 29.14
CA SER A 121 20.44 -29.83 30.44
C SER A 121 21.18 -30.73 31.44
N GLY A 122 21.75 -30.12 32.49
CA GLY A 122 22.42 -30.86 33.56
C GLY A 122 21.47 -31.85 34.24
N GLY A 123 21.96 -33.09 34.39
CA GLY A 123 21.32 -34.18 35.14
C GLY A 123 22.00 -34.47 36.48
N GLY A 124 21.68 -35.61 37.10
CA GLY A 124 22.17 -36.00 38.41
C GLY A 124 21.46 -35.31 39.59
N LEU A 125 21.79 -35.77 40.79
CA LEU A 125 21.07 -35.42 42.03
C LEU A 125 21.08 -33.90 42.31
N TYR A 126 22.18 -33.22 41.97
CA TYR A 126 22.29 -31.75 42.10
C TYR A 126 21.22 -31.02 41.26
N HIS A 127 20.86 -31.58 40.11
CA HIS A 127 19.85 -31.04 39.21
C HIS A 127 18.47 -31.69 39.39
N SER A 128 18.23 -32.33 40.55
CA SER A 128 17.00 -33.04 40.91
C SER A 128 16.64 -34.22 39.99
N CYS A 129 17.67 -34.89 39.46
CA CYS A 129 17.51 -36.08 38.63
C CYS A 129 18.21 -37.29 39.27
N PHE A 130 17.56 -38.45 39.28
CA PHE A 130 18.15 -39.66 39.88
C PHE A 130 19.37 -40.17 39.09
N TRP A 131 19.32 -40.08 37.76
CA TRP A 131 20.39 -40.53 36.87
C TRP A 131 21.37 -39.39 36.56
N SER A 132 22.66 -39.70 36.48
CA SER A 132 23.74 -38.78 36.08
C SER A 132 23.76 -38.46 34.57
N HIS A 133 22.87 -39.07 33.79
CA HIS A 133 22.69 -38.74 32.37
C HIS A 133 22.07 -37.35 32.20
N THR A 134 22.32 -36.72 31.05
CA THR A 134 21.78 -35.39 30.72
C THR A 134 20.25 -35.40 30.69
N ALA A 135 19.66 -34.33 31.23
CA ALA A 135 18.23 -34.07 31.18
C ALA A 135 17.85 -33.38 29.86
N CYS A 136 16.57 -33.41 29.49
CA CYS A 136 16.03 -32.69 28.34
C CYS A 136 15.28 -31.45 28.84
N LEU A 137 15.62 -30.28 28.30
CA LEU A 137 14.85 -29.05 28.45
C LEU A 137 14.06 -28.81 27.17
N PHE A 138 12.78 -29.15 27.22
CA PHE A 138 11.84 -28.85 26.14
C PHE A 138 11.41 -27.40 26.24
N SER A 139 11.32 -26.72 25.10
CA SER A 139 10.85 -25.34 25.02
C SER A 139 9.96 -25.14 23.80
N ARG A 140 9.02 -24.21 23.90
CA ARG A 140 8.21 -23.72 22.77
C ARG A 140 8.05 -22.22 22.90
N ILE A 141 8.45 -21.50 21.86
CA ILE A 141 8.19 -20.07 21.69
C ILE A 141 6.98 -19.94 20.76
N TYR A 142 5.94 -19.24 21.18
CA TYR A 142 4.68 -19.16 20.45
C TYR A 142 4.02 -17.79 20.56
N ALA A 143 3.21 -17.44 19.56
CA ALA A 143 2.46 -16.20 19.49
C ALA A 143 1.03 -16.41 20.01
N ILE A 144 0.59 -15.54 20.92
CA ILE A 144 -0.79 -15.47 21.42
C ILE A 144 -1.41 -14.16 20.93
N PRO A 145 -2.61 -14.19 20.32
CA PRO A 145 -3.28 -12.97 19.89
C PRO A 145 -3.61 -12.06 21.08
N LEU A 146 -3.43 -10.74 20.90
CA LEU A 146 -3.76 -9.73 21.93
C LEU A 146 -5.19 -9.20 21.79
N THR A 147 -5.67 -9.09 20.57
CA THR A 147 -7.01 -8.58 20.21
C THR A 147 -7.60 -9.45 19.13
N ASP A 148 -8.91 -9.37 18.86
CA ASP A 148 -9.57 -10.07 17.73
C ASP A 148 -9.46 -9.33 16.39
N ASP A 149 -8.81 -8.18 16.38
CA ASP A 149 -8.71 -7.31 15.22
C ASP A 149 -7.66 -7.82 14.22
N VAL A 150 -8.12 -8.13 13.01
CA VAL A 150 -7.25 -8.49 11.89
C VAL A 150 -7.03 -7.26 11.02
N SER A 151 -5.78 -6.95 10.73
CA SER A 151 -5.38 -5.87 9.85
C SER A 151 -4.84 -6.39 8.52
N SER A 152 -5.05 -5.64 7.44
CA SER A 152 -4.43 -5.89 6.14
C SER A 152 -3.31 -4.88 5.88
N VAL A 153 -2.20 -5.35 5.34
CA VAL A 153 -1.13 -4.49 4.81
C VAL A 153 -1.25 -4.47 3.29
N THR A 154 -1.28 -3.26 2.73
CA THR A 154 -1.39 -3.03 1.29
C THR A 154 -0.27 -2.13 0.78
N SER A 155 0.12 -2.31 -0.47
CA SER A 155 1.05 -1.44 -1.20
C SER A 155 0.34 -0.81 -2.41
N CYS A 156 0.95 0.23 -2.98
CA CYS A 156 0.42 0.93 -4.15
C CYS A 156 1.44 0.85 -5.31
N PRO A 157 1.47 -0.26 -6.08
CA PRO A 157 2.42 -0.42 -7.19
C PRO A 157 2.19 0.60 -8.31
N THR A 158 0.94 1.04 -8.48
CA THR A 158 0.59 2.07 -9.46
C THR A 158 -0.39 3.08 -8.84
N TRP A 159 -0.38 4.28 -9.40
CA TRP A 159 -1.22 5.39 -8.98
C TRP A 159 -1.91 5.97 -10.21
N ASP A 160 -3.24 6.10 -10.16
CA ASP A 160 -4.01 6.77 -11.19
C ASP A 160 -4.10 8.27 -10.88
N ILE A 161 -3.59 9.07 -11.81
CA ILE A 161 -3.47 10.52 -11.66
C ILE A 161 -4.59 11.20 -12.43
N ARG A 162 -5.33 12.07 -11.73
CA ARG A 162 -6.43 12.85 -12.30
C ARG A 162 -6.25 14.31 -11.94
N VAL A 163 -6.27 15.16 -12.96
CA VAL A 163 -6.18 16.61 -12.79
C VAL A 163 -7.56 17.22 -13.03
N HIS A 164 -8.04 17.99 -12.05
CA HIS A 164 -9.32 18.66 -12.12
C HIS A 164 -9.08 20.15 -12.39
N LEU A 165 -9.56 20.61 -13.55
CA LEU A 165 -9.49 22.01 -13.96
C LEU A 165 -10.91 22.60 -14.02
N GLY A 166 -11.04 23.83 -13.56
CA GLY A 166 -12.18 24.69 -13.82
C GLY A 166 -11.91 25.47 -15.10
N ILE A 167 -12.92 25.65 -15.92
CA ILE A 167 -12.85 26.41 -17.16
C ILE A 167 -14.00 27.42 -17.18
N SER A 168 -13.68 28.66 -17.55
CA SER A 168 -14.64 29.71 -17.80
C SER A 168 -14.34 30.32 -19.17
N ILE A 169 -15.33 30.39 -20.05
CA ILE A 169 -15.21 30.95 -21.38
C ILE A 169 -16.11 32.18 -21.44
N VAL A 170 -15.52 33.35 -21.73
CA VAL A 170 -16.25 34.61 -21.86
C VAL A 170 -16.05 35.14 -23.27
N ILE A 171 -17.14 35.25 -24.06
CA ILE A 171 -17.13 35.78 -25.43
C ILE A 171 -18.33 36.71 -25.59
N ASN A 172 -18.11 37.97 -25.99
CA ASN A 172 -19.16 38.96 -26.25
C ASN A 172 -20.25 39.00 -25.14
N ASP A 173 -19.85 39.14 -23.87
CA ASP A 173 -20.71 39.13 -22.66
C ASP A 173 -21.47 37.83 -22.34
N HIS A 174 -21.26 36.75 -23.12
CA HIS A 174 -21.72 35.42 -22.75
C HIS A 174 -20.63 34.67 -22.00
N GLN A 175 -20.95 34.20 -20.79
CA GLN A 175 -20.07 33.39 -19.95
C GLN A 175 -20.59 31.95 -19.85
N GLU A 176 -19.71 30.99 -20.07
CA GLU A 176 -19.94 29.57 -19.84
C GLU A 176 -18.88 29.00 -18.91
N ASP A 177 -19.32 28.40 -17.80
CA ASP A 177 -18.44 27.78 -16.82
C ASP A 177 -18.57 26.26 -16.83
N GLY A 178 -17.48 25.57 -16.51
CA GLY A 178 -17.47 24.13 -16.41
C GLY A 178 -16.21 23.55 -15.79
N HIS A 179 -16.08 22.24 -15.91
CA HIS A 179 -14.93 21.50 -15.38
C HIS A 179 -14.42 20.48 -16.39
N ILE A 180 -13.10 20.35 -16.48
CA ILE A 180 -12.42 19.34 -17.28
C ILE A 180 -11.63 18.43 -16.33
N LYS A 181 -11.83 17.12 -16.49
CA LYS A 181 -11.07 16.10 -15.77
C LYS A 181 -10.08 15.48 -16.73
N LEU A 182 -8.80 15.72 -16.50
CA LEU A 182 -7.73 15.22 -17.37
C LEU A 182 -7.09 13.98 -16.78
N ARG A 183 -6.75 13.04 -17.66
CA ARG A 183 -5.91 11.87 -17.39
C ARG A 183 -4.70 11.89 -18.34
N PRO A 184 -3.53 11.41 -17.90
CA PRO A 184 -2.35 11.37 -18.75
C PRO A 184 -2.63 10.64 -20.08
N GLY A 185 -2.24 11.27 -21.20
CA GLY A 185 -2.39 10.70 -22.55
C GLY A 185 -3.81 10.63 -23.10
N LEU A 186 -4.84 11.05 -22.35
CA LEU A 186 -6.23 11.07 -22.81
C LEU A 186 -6.72 12.49 -23.08
N THR A 187 -7.40 12.67 -24.21
CA THR A 187 -8.03 13.95 -24.57
C THR A 187 -9.42 14.02 -23.95
N SER A 188 -9.70 15.11 -23.24
CA SER A 188 -11.04 15.44 -22.75
C SER A 188 -11.52 16.73 -23.40
N SER A 189 -12.84 16.89 -23.56
CA SER A 189 -13.42 18.07 -24.19
C SER A 189 -14.44 18.75 -23.30
N PHE A 190 -14.51 20.07 -23.41
CA PHE A 190 -15.58 20.90 -22.87
C PHE A 190 -15.95 21.94 -23.94
N ASN A 191 -17.21 21.93 -24.38
CA ASN A 191 -17.67 22.69 -25.53
C ASN A 191 -16.74 22.46 -26.75
N LYS A 192 -16.19 23.52 -27.35
CA LYS A 192 -15.24 23.46 -28.49
C LYS A 192 -13.77 23.28 -28.06
N ILE A 193 -13.49 23.22 -26.76
CA ILE A 193 -12.13 23.10 -26.24
C ILE A 193 -11.77 21.64 -26.01
N ARG A 194 -10.61 21.22 -26.51
CA ARG A 194 -10.02 19.90 -26.27
C ARG A 194 -8.73 20.08 -25.49
N ALA A 195 -8.59 19.34 -24.41
CA ALA A 195 -7.44 19.41 -23.53
C ALA A 195 -6.89 18.01 -23.25
N THR A 196 -5.57 17.89 -23.27
CA THR A 196 -4.85 16.63 -23.04
C THR A 196 -3.73 16.90 -22.04
N LEU A 197 -3.63 16.05 -21.02
CA LEU A 197 -2.51 16.10 -20.08
C LEU A 197 -1.29 15.45 -20.72
N ILE A 198 -0.34 16.27 -21.17
CA ILE A 198 0.89 15.84 -21.86
C ILE A 198 1.89 15.29 -20.85
N SER A 199 2.12 16.03 -19.75
CA SER A 199 3.04 15.63 -18.70
C SER A 199 2.63 16.24 -17.37
N ASN A 200 3.06 15.59 -16.28
CA ASN A 200 2.83 16.03 -14.92
C ASN A 200 4.11 15.81 -14.10
N SER A 201 4.62 16.87 -13.48
CA SER A 201 5.69 16.75 -12.47
C SER A 201 5.04 16.61 -11.09
N ILE A 202 4.74 15.38 -10.69
CA ILE A 202 4.33 15.12 -9.30
C ILE A 202 5.59 15.26 -8.45
N PRO A 203 5.66 16.20 -7.50
CA PRO A 203 6.79 16.25 -6.59
C PRO A 203 6.92 14.89 -5.89
N PRO A 204 8.14 14.37 -5.68
CA PRO A 204 8.34 13.08 -5.04
C PRO A 204 7.68 13.12 -3.66
N THR A 205 6.50 12.53 -3.56
CA THR A 205 5.74 12.48 -2.33
C THR A 205 6.17 11.22 -1.60
N PRO A 206 6.46 11.30 -0.29
CA PRO A 206 6.99 10.18 0.47
C PRO A 206 6.03 8.98 0.51
N LEU A 207 4.77 9.13 0.09
CA LEU A 207 3.72 8.11 0.05
C LEU A 207 3.86 7.08 -1.09
N LEU A 208 4.52 7.42 -2.19
CA LEU A 208 4.52 6.58 -3.42
C LEU A 208 5.15 5.19 -3.20
N GLY A 209 6.09 5.07 -2.24
CA GLY A 209 6.73 3.80 -1.88
C GLY A 209 6.32 3.24 -0.52
N LYS A 210 5.30 3.80 0.14
CA LYS A 210 4.88 3.37 1.48
C LYS A 210 3.88 2.24 1.42
N LYS A 211 3.74 1.57 2.56
CA LYS A 211 2.67 0.61 2.80
C LYS A 211 1.61 1.24 3.70
N PHE A 212 0.44 0.65 3.63
CA PHE A 212 -0.73 1.10 4.35
C PHE A 212 -1.25 -0.07 5.18
N LEU A 213 -1.47 0.18 6.46
CA LEU A 213 -2.13 -0.76 7.36
C LEU A 213 -3.60 -0.32 7.46
N SER A 214 -4.51 -1.27 7.30
CA SER A 214 -5.95 -1.03 7.39
C SER A 214 -6.62 -2.04 8.31
N ASP A 215 -7.49 -1.54 9.19
CA ASP A 215 -8.41 -2.36 10.00
C ASP A 215 -9.79 -2.52 9.31
N GLY A 216 -9.94 -1.99 8.08
CA GLY A 216 -11.20 -1.94 7.33
C GLY A 216 -11.97 -0.63 7.50
N THR A 217 -11.69 0.16 8.54
CA THR A 217 -12.30 1.48 8.79
C THR A 217 -11.30 2.62 8.69
N ARG A 218 -10.07 2.39 9.17
CA ARG A 218 -8.98 3.36 9.25
C ARG A 218 -7.80 2.84 8.46
N ILE A 219 -7.10 3.75 7.82
CA ILE A 219 -5.89 3.47 7.06
C ILE A 219 -4.77 4.34 7.59
N VAL A 220 -3.64 3.73 7.92
CA VAL A 220 -2.45 4.43 8.39
C VAL A 220 -1.24 4.06 7.53
N VAL A 221 -0.37 5.03 7.30
CA VAL A 221 0.89 4.82 6.57
C VAL A 221 1.89 4.18 7.52
N VAL A 222 2.53 3.08 7.09
CA VAL A 222 3.45 2.31 7.94
C VAL A 222 4.73 1.91 7.21
N GLU A 223 5.79 1.72 7.99
CA GLU A 223 6.95 0.94 7.59
C GLU A 223 6.69 -0.52 7.97
N ALA A 224 6.43 -1.34 6.96
CA ALA A 224 6.13 -2.76 7.14
C ALA A 224 7.04 -3.61 6.27
N SER A 225 7.39 -4.80 6.77
CA SER A 225 8.22 -5.78 6.07
C SER A 225 7.56 -6.23 4.76
N ALA A 226 8.38 -6.67 3.79
CA ALA A 226 7.88 -7.15 2.49
C ALA A 226 7.15 -8.49 2.66
N ALA A 227 6.14 -8.71 1.82
CA ALA A 227 5.45 -10.00 1.77
C ALA A 227 6.46 -11.12 1.50
N GLY A 228 6.40 -12.19 2.29
CA GLY A 228 7.32 -13.33 2.22
C GLY A 228 8.67 -13.12 2.91
N SER A 229 8.98 -11.89 3.34
CA SER A 229 10.25 -11.53 3.99
C SER A 229 10.02 -10.77 5.30
N PRO A 230 9.45 -11.43 6.33
CA PRO A 230 9.18 -10.81 7.62
C PRO A 230 10.45 -10.46 8.37
N ILE A 231 10.44 -9.31 9.04
CA ILE A 231 11.55 -8.76 9.82
C ILE A 231 11.08 -8.60 11.26
N VAL A 232 11.73 -9.32 12.18
CA VAL A 232 11.37 -9.33 13.61
C VAL A 232 11.38 -7.91 14.18
N GLY A 233 10.30 -7.54 14.89
CA GLY A 233 10.16 -6.22 15.51
C GLY A 233 9.64 -5.13 14.57
N GLN A 234 9.34 -5.47 13.31
CA GLN A 234 8.62 -4.59 12.39
C GLN A 234 7.20 -5.08 12.14
N ILE A 235 6.34 -4.18 11.66
CA ILE A 235 5.00 -4.56 11.20
C ILE A 235 5.13 -5.59 10.07
N GLY A 236 4.37 -6.68 10.21
CA GLY A 236 4.46 -7.83 9.30
C GLY A 236 5.57 -8.82 9.63
N ASP A 237 6.11 -8.83 10.85
CA ASP A 237 6.89 -9.97 11.33
C ASP A 237 6.07 -11.26 11.42
N LEU A 238 4.76 -11.14 11.63
CA LEU A 238 3.75 -12.17 11.44
C LEU A 238 2.93 -11.89 10.18
N GLN A 239 3.00 -12.78 9.20
CA GLN A 239 2.31 -12.62 7.90
C GLN A 239 1.35 -13.78 7.63
N CYS A 240 0.12 -13.45 7.28
CA CYS A 240 -0.96 -14.41 7.06
C CYS A 240 -1.51 -14.26 5.63
N ARG A 241 -1.84 -15.39 5.00
CA ARG A 241 -2.31 -15.44 3.60
C ARG A 241 -3.71 -14.84 3.38
N ASN A 242 -4.57 -14.92 4.38
CA ASN A 242 -5.96 -14.46 4.33
C ASN A 242 -6.45 -14.07 5.73
N LYS A 243 -7.65 -13.49 5.78
CA LYS A 243 -8.26 -12.99 7.02
C LYS A 243 -8.56 -14.12 8.00
N GLU A 244 -8.96 -15.28 7.52
CA GLU A 244 -9.29 -16.46 8.34
C GLU A 244 -8.04 -17.06 8.99
N ALA A 245 -6.92 -17.07 8.28
CA ALA A 245 -5.63 -17.48 8.80
C ALA A 245 -5.15 -16.53 9.90
N ALA A 246 -5.24 -15.21 9.68
CA ALA A 246 -4.94 -14.21 10.71
C ALA A 246 -5.85 -14.33 11.94
N SER A 247 -7.14 -14.62 11.73
CA SER A 247 -8.11 -14.83 12.82
C SER A 247 -7.79 -16.07 13.65
N ARG A 248 -7.24 -17.11 13.03
CA ARG A 248 -6.80 -18.34 13.72
C ARG A 248 -5.32 -18.32 14.14
N MET A 249 -4.62 -17.20 13.89
CA MET A 249 -3.17 -17.08 14.07
C MET A 249 -2.35 -18.12 13.28
N ASP A 250 -2.92 -18.74 12.25
CA ASP A 250 -2.27 -19.70 11.35
C ASP A 250 -1.43 -18.96 10.30
N CYS A 251 -0.33 -18.37 10.75
CA CYS A 251 0.47 -17.43 9.99
C CYS A 251 1.93 -17.86 9.95
N TYR A 252 2.68 -17.32 8.98
CA TYR A 252 4.12 -17.53 8.95
C TYR A 252 4.77 -16.80 10.13
N PHE A 253 5.45 -17.56 10.99
CA PHE A 253 6.17 -17.06 12.15
C PHE A 253 7.67 -17.32 12.00
N PRO A 254 8.52 -16.28 11.86
CA PRO A 254 9.93 -16.46 11.58
C PRO A 254 10.69 -17.12 12.75
N ARG A 255 11.64 -18.01 12.44
CA ARG A 255 12.46 -18.70 13.44
C ARG A 255 13.44 -17.80 14.20
N SER A 256 13.71 -16.61 13.66
CA SER A 256 14.58 -15.61 14.28
C SER A 256 13.92 -14.90 15.47
N VAL A 257 12.62 -15.09 15.69
CA VAL A 257 11.92 -14.56 16.85
C VAL A 257 12.41 -15.28 18.11
N LYS A 258 13.17 -14.56 18.92
CA LYS A 258 13.59 -15.00 20.26
C LYS A 258 12.70 -14.31 21.28
N SER A 259 12.25 -15.02 22.32
CA SER A 259 11.75 -14.31 23.49
C SER A 259 12.92 -13.64 24.19
N LEU A 260 12.76 -12.38 24.57
CA LEU A 260 13.64 -11.73 25.55
C LEU A 260 13.42 -12.45 26.87
N LEU A 261 14.24 -13.47 27.15
CA LEU A 261 14.40 -14.07 28.47
C LEU A 261 15.57 -13.37 29.17
#